data_AF-A0A2W0CI81-F1
#
_entry.id   AF-A0A2W0CI81-F1
#
_cell.length_a   1.000
_cell.length_b   1.000
_cell.length_c   1.000
_cell.angle_alpha   90.00
_cell.angle_beta   90.00
_cell.angle_gamma   90.00
#
_symmetry.space_group_name_H-M   'P 1'
#
loop_
_entity.id
_entity.type
_entity.pdbx_description
1 polymer ?
#
loop_
_entity_poly.entity_id
_entity_poly.type
_entity_poly.pdbx_seq_one_letter_code
_entity_poly.pdbx_strand_id
1 'polypeptide(L)'
;MFQNNSDFLDKIKEYTKELVEKNEIGYSQQDFEKSFLMQSSHTPFNIDAVQKFEYGRVEREYITDEYKGIYGLKVKNQEVLLTDIMYFLEGEKNVINVIESEFPELSISEIKAALRVMVIFMRSIECDEILGNE
;
A
#
# COMPACT_ATOMS: atom_id res chain seq x y z
N MET A 1 14.80 26.24 -1.58
CA MET A 1 13.38 26.03 -1.91
C MET A 1 13.11 24.55 -1.72
N PHE A 2 12.11 24.17 -0.92
CA PHE A 2 11.77 22.76 -0.66
C PHE A 2 10.39 22.48 -1.26
N GLN A 3 10.23 21.30 -1.87
CA GLN A 3 8.96 20.82 -2.40
C GLN A 3 8.54 19.59 -1.61
N ASN A 4 7.29 19.56 -1.16
CA ASN A 4 6.70 18.41 -0.49
C ASN A 4 6.04 17.51 -1.55
N ASN A 5 6.27 16.20 -1.47
CA ASN A 5 5.74 15.20 -2.41
C ASN A 5 4.80 14.23 -1.69
N SER A 6 3.84 14.77 -0.92
CA SER A 6 2.90 13.96 -0.12
C SER A 6 1.50 13.87 -0.71
N ASP A 7 1.22 14.52 -1.84
CA ASP A 7 -0.13 14.65 -2.41
C ASP A 7 -0.88 13.32 -2.52
N PHE A 8 -0.19 12.25 -2.96
CA PHE A 8 -0.79 10.93 -3.05
C PHE A 8 -1.08 10.30 -1.69
N LEU A 9 -0.14 10.40 -0.74
CA LEU A 9 -0.33 9.88 0.61
C LEU A 9 -1.43 10.64 1.34
N ASP A 10 -1.49 11.96 1.16
CA ASP A 10 -2.54 12.79 1.74
C ASP A 10 -3.89 12.43 1.13
N LYS A 11 -3.96 12.11 -0.16
CA LYS A 11 -5.18 11.60 -0.77
C LYS A 11 -5.62 10.26 -0.19
N ILE A 12 -4.69 9.33 0.04
CA ILE A 12 -5.03 8.05 0.68
C ILE A 12 -5.49 8.26 2.14
N LYS A 13 -4.86 9.18 2.87
CA LYS A 13 -5.30 9.54 4.23
C LYS A 13 -6.70 10.14 4.25
N GLU A 14 -7.11 10.88 3.23
CA GLU A 14 -8.49 11.33 3.09
C GLU A 14 -9.43 10.12 2.99
N TYR A 15 -9.11 9.12 2.16
CA TYR A 15 -9.92 7.91 2.04
C TYR A 15 -10.03 7.12 3.35
N THR A 16 -8.92 6.90 4.05
CA THR A 16 -8.94 6.19 5.34
C THR A 16 -9.74 6.97 6.39
N LYS A 17 -9.59 8.30 6.43
CA LYS A 17 -10.36 9.16 7.34
C LYS A 17 -11.86 9.10 7.05
N GLU A 18 -12.27 9.18 5.78
CA GLU A 18 -13.68 9.07 5.41
C GLU A 18 -14.28 7.71 5.79
N LEU A 19 -13.54 6.62 5.56
CA LEU A 19 -13.97 5.29 5.97
C LEU A 19 -14.22 5.22 7.49
N VAL A 20 -13.30 5.75 8.30
CA VAL A 20 -13.45 5.75 9.76
C VAL A 20 -14.58 6.65 10.25
N GLU A 21 -14.75 7.83 9.65
CA GLU A 21 -15.74 8.81 10.11
C GLU A 21 -17.16 8.53 9.61
N LYS A 22 -17.30 7.92 8.41
CA LYS A 22 -18.58 7.80 7.70
C LYS A 22 -18.98 6.34 7.40
N ASN A 23 -18.09 5.37 7.60
CA ASN A 23 -18.24 3.99 7.10
C ASN A 23 -18.48 3.90 5.58
N GLU A 24 -18.08 4.95 4.84
CA GLU A 24 -18.24 5.06 3.40
C GLU A 24 -16.98 5.73 2.81
N ILE A 25 -16.66 5.40 1.56
CA ILE A 25 -15.53 5.99 0.84
C ILE A 25 -16.00 6.78 -0.38
N GLY A 26 -15.63 8.07 -0.45
CA GLY A 26 -15.77 8.89 -1.65
C GLY A 26 -14.67 8.59 -2.68
N TYR A 27 -14.56 7.33 -3.13
CA TYR A 27 -13.49 6.94 -4.06
C TYR A 27 -13.71 7.49 -5.47
N SER A 28 -12.63 8.02 -6.06
CA SER A 28 -12.59 8.52 -7.42
C SER A 28 -11.28 8.05 -8.07
N GLN A 29 -11.38 7.15 -9.06
CA GLN A 29 -10.23 6.66 -9.81
C GLN A 29 -9.46 7.82 -10.45
N GLN A 30 -10.16 8.83 -10.97
CA GLN A 30 -9.52 9.98 -11.62
C GLN A 30 -8.69 10.80 -10.63
N ASP A 31 -9.18 11.03 -9.40
CA ASP A 31 -8.44 11.76 -8.37
C ASP A 31 -7.26 10.96 -7.82
N PHE A 32 -7.44 9.65 -7.69
CA PHE A 32 -6.39 8.72 -7.33
C PHE A 32 -5.25 8.75 -8.36
N GLU A 33 -5.55 8.61 -9.65
CA GLU A 33 -4.57 8.67 -10.74
C GLU A 33 -3.86 10.02 -10.79
N LYS A 34 -4.64 11.11 -10.69
CA LYS A 34 -4.09 12.47 -10.71
C LYS A 34 -3.11 12.70 -9.57
N SER A 35 -3.47 12.32 -8.34
CA SER A 35 -2.59 12.48 -7.18
C SER A 35 -1.32 11.62 -7.29
N PHE A 36 -1.41 10.40 -7.83
CA PHE A 36 -0.23 9.57 -8.10
C PHE A 36 0.70 10.18 -9.16
N LEU A 37 0.14 10.75 -10.23
CA LEU A 37 0.91 11.37 -11.30
C LEU A 37 1.45 12.75 -10.95
N MET A 38 0.93 13.42 -9.92
CA MET A 38 1.50 14.67 -9.39
C MET A 38 2.82 14.43 -8.65
N GLN A 39 2.96 13.31 -7.94
CA GLN A 39 4.20 12.94 -7.24
C GLN A 39 5.21 12.17 -8.12
N SER A 40 4.79 11.71 -9.30
CA SER A 40 5.60 10.92 -10.22
C SER A 40 5.73 11.62 -11.58
N SER A 41 6.62 11.14 -12.44
CA SER A 41 6.66 11.64 -13.82
C SER A 41 5.49 11.08 -14.63
N HIS A 42 4.89 11.88 -15.51
CA HIS A 42 3.86 11.44 -16.45
C HIS A 42 4.46 10.60 -17.60
N THR A 43 5.06 9.47 -17.25
CA THR A 43 5.61 8.51 -18.21
C THR A 43 4.56 7.48 -18.60
N PRO A 44 4.64 6.87 -19.80
CA PRO A 44 3.76 5.77 -20.17
C PRO A 44 3.76 4.63 -19.14
N PHE A 45 4.93 4.35 -18.54
CA PHE A 45 5.06 3.33 -17.50
C PHE A 45 4.25 3.68 -16.25
N ASN A 46 4.34 4.91 -15.74
CA ASN A 46 3.59 5.31 -14.54
C ASN A 46 2.08 5.37 -14.76
N ILE A 47 1.65 5.79 -15.95
CA ILE A 47 0.24 5.80 -16.34
C ILE A 47 -0.31 4.37 -16.38
N ASP A 48 0.40 3.46 -17.05
CA ASP A 48 0.03 2.03 -17.11
C ASP A 48 0.05 1.37 -15.73
N ALA A 49 1.01 1.73 -14.87
CA ALA A 49 1.07 1.24 -13.50
C ALA A 49 -0.16 1.66 -12.70
N VAL A 50 -0.47 2.96 -12.62
CA VAL A 50 -1.55 3.45 -11.74
C VAL A 50 -2.94 2.94 -12.16
N GLN A 51 -3.15 2.67 -13.45
CA GLN A 51 -4.41 2.13 -13.97
C GLN A 51 -4.70 0.69 -13.52
N LYS A 52 -3.69 -0.04 -13.07
CA LYS A 52 -3.80 -1.43 -12.57
C LYS A 52 -4.15 -1.50 -11.09
N PHE A 53 -4.14 -0.37 -10.39
CA PHE A 53 -4.40 -0.31 -8.96
C PHE A 53 -5.62 0.55 -8.65
N GLU A 54 -6.23 0.25 -7.52
CA GLU A 54 -7.32 1.03 -6.93
C GLU A 54 -7.17 1.04 -5.41
N TYR A 55 -7.82 2.00 -4.76
CA TYR A 55 -7.99 1.96 -3.31
C TYR A 55 -9.33 1.29 -3.02
N GLY A 56 -9.32 0.10 -2.43
CA GLY A 56 -10.51 -0.72 -2.32
C GLY A 56 -10.45 -1.74 -1.19
N ARG A 57 -11.59 -2.39 -0.96
CA ARG A 57 -11.74 -3.42 0.08
C ARG A 57 -11.21 -4.77 -0.41
N VAL A 58 -10.58 -5.49 0.50
CA VAL A 58 -10.18 -6.89 0.35
C VAL A 58 -10.73 -7.69 1.52
N GLU A 59 -11.43 -8.78 1.24
CA GLU A 59 -11.93 -9.69 2.28
C GLU A 59 -10.76 -10.45 2.94
N ARG A 60 -10.78 -10.54 4.26
CA ARG A 60 -9.77 -11.28 5.03
C ARG A 60 -10.45 -12.08 6.12
N GLU A 61 -10.38 -13.41 6.00
CA GLU A 61 -10.64 -14.31 7.11
C GLU A 61 -9.37 -14.35 7.97
N TYR A 62 -9.24 -13.45 8.95
CA TYR A 62 -8.27 -13.66 10.02
C TYR A 62 -8.78 -14.77 10.96
N ILE A 63 -7.85 -15.44 11.65
CA ILE A 63 -8.14 -16.55 12.57
C ILE A 63 -8.99 -16.10 13.78
N THR A 64 -9.12 -14.79 13.99
CA THR A 64 -9.96 -14.19 15.03
C THR A 64 -11.18 -13.52 14.40
N ASP A 65 -12.35 -13.68 15.02
CA ASP A 65 -13.65 -13.09 14.62
C ASP A 65 -13.68 -11.54 14.71
N GLU A 66 -12.53 -10.87 14.68
CA GLU A 66 -12.38 -9.44 14.95
C GLU A 66 -12.34 -8.58 13.69
N TYR A 67 -12.04 -9.16 12.52
CA TYR A 67 -11.83 -8.41 11.29
C TYR A 67 -12.65 -8.98 10.13
N LYS A 68 -13.34 -8.10 9.42
CA LYS A 68 -14.17 -8.46 8.26
C LYS A 68 -13.46 -8.20 6.93
N GLY A 69 -12.53 -7.25 6.88
CA GLY A 69 -11.81 -6.91 5.66
C GLY A 69 -10.80 -5.79 5.88
N ILE A 70 -10.01 -5.51 4.85
CA ILE A 70 -9.02 -4.44 4.84
C ILE A 70 -9.28 -3.55 3.64
N TYR A 71 -9.35 -2.24 3.86
CA TYR A 71 -9.28 -1.25 2.80
C TYR A 71 -7.84 -0.83 2.58
N GLY A 72 -7.37 -0.86 1.34
CA GLY A 72 -5.99 -0.48 1.01
C GLY A 72 -5.77 -0.38 -0.48
N LEU A 73 -4.51 -0.18 -0.88
CA LEU A 73 -4.12 -0.25 -2.28
C LEU A 73 -4.09 -1.70 -2.74
N LYS A 74 -4.96 -2.04 -3.70
CA LYS A 74 -5.10 -3.39 -4.25
C LYS A 74 -4.90 -3.40 -5.76
N VAL A 75 -4.54 -4.57 -6.29
CA VAL A 75 -4.62 -4.83 -7.72
C VAL A 75 -6.09 -4.80 -8.13
N LYS A 76 -6.41 -4.03 -9.16
CA LYS A 76 -7.78 -3.81 -9.61
C LYS A 76 -8.48 -5.12 -9.95
N ASN A 77 -9.69 -5.30 -9.44
CA ASN A 77 -10.48 -6.54 -9.58
C ASN A 77 -9.83 -7.81 -8.99
N GLN A 78 -8.87 -7.69 -8.07
CA GLN A 78 -8.22 -8.83 -7.41
C GLN A 78 -8.22 -8.66 -5.90
N GLU A 79 -8.33 -9.74 -5.13
CA GLU A 79 -8.28 -9.69 -3.66
C GLU A 79 -6.84 -9.68 -3.10
N VAL A 80 -5.97 -8.86 -3.71
CA VAL A 80 -4.54 -8.77 -3.43
C VAL A 80 -4.14 -7.32 -3.16
N LEU A 81 -3.70 -7.05 -1.94
CA LEU A 81 -3.14 -5.78 -1.50
C LEU A 81 -1.66 -5.67 -1.91
N LEU A 82 -1.17 -4.44 -2.06
CA LEU A 82 0.26 -4.19 -2.25
C LEU A 82 1.08 -4.68 -1.04
N THR A 83 0.53 -4.59 0.17
CA THR A 83 1.18 -5.11 1.37
C THR A 83 1.34 -6.63 1.33
N ASP A 84 0.41 -7.38 0.75
CA ASP A 84 0.57 -8.84 0.60
C ASP A 84 1.80 -9.19 -0.23
N ILE A 85 1.97 -8.47 -1.33
CA ILE A 85 3.12 -8.63 -2.22
C ILE A 85 4.39 -8.29 -1.44
N MET A 86 4.40 -7.20 -0.69
CA MET A 86 5.57 -6.83 0.09
C MET A 86 5.88 -7.82 1.22
N TYR A 87 4.87 -8.32 1.94
CA TYR A 87 5.04 -9.35 2.95
C TYR A 87 5.68 -10.62 2.37
N PHE A 88 5.25 -11.02 1.17
CA PHE A 88 5.90 -12.10 0.44
C PHE A 88 7.38 -11.76 0.14
N LEU A 89 7.65 -10.61 -0.49
CA LEU A 89 9.00 -10.20 -0.86
C LEU A 89 9.94 -10.07 0.36
N GLU A 90 9.45 -9.62 1.50
CA GLU A 90 10.19 -9.54 2.77
C GLU A 90 10.72 -10.92 3.22
N GLY A 91 9.94 -11.98 3.00
CA GLY A 91 10.30 -13.36 3.36
C GLY A 91 11.14 -14.09 2.32
N GLU A 92 11.20 -13.60 1.08
CA GLU A 92 11.82 -14.31 -0.04
C GLU A 92 13.35 -14.19 -0.06
N LYS A 93 14.03 -15.34 0.12
CA LYS A 93 15.50 -15.41 0.11
C LYS A 93 16.12 -14.87 -1.17
N ASN A 94 15.48 -15.11 -2.31
CA ASN A 94 15.99 -14.64 -3.61
C ASN A 94 15.97 -13.11 -3.71
N VAL A 95 14.99 -12.45 -3.10
CA VAL A 95 14.92 -10.98 -3.05
C VAL A 95 16.07 -10.42 -2.21
N ILE A 96 16.33 -11.02 -1.04
CA ILE A 96 17.46 -10.63 -0.18
C ILE A 96 18.78 -10.75 -0.94
N ASN A 97 19.01 -11.86 -1.63
CA ASN A 97 20.24 -12.08 -2.40
C ASN A 97 20.43 -11.04 -3.52
N VAL A 98 19.34 -10.67 -4.21
CA VAL A 98 19.39 -9.64 -5.25
C VAL A 98 19.75 -8.28 -4.66
N ILE A 99 19.13 -7.90 -3.53
CA ILE A 99 19.45 -6.65 -2.85
C ILE A 99 20.89 -6.65 -2.34
N GLU A 100 21.37 -7.75 -1.75
CA GLU A 100 22.76 -7.89 -1.30
C GLU A 100 23.75 -7.77 -2.46
N SER A 101 23.40 -8.30 -3.64
CA SER A 101 24.26 -8.18 -4.83
C SER A 101 24.35 -6.75 -5.39
N GLU A 102 23.28 -5.96 -5.24
CA GLU A 102 23.22 -4.57 -5.71
C GLU A 102 23.77 -3.58 -4.67
N PHE A 103 23.58 -3.87 -3.38
CA PHE A 103 24.00 -3.05 -2.24
C PHE A 103 24.92 -3.86 -1.30
N PRO A 104 26.14 -4.23 -1.74
CA PRO A 104 27.04 -5.11 -1.01
C PRO A 104 27.56 -4.51 0.31
N GLU A 105 27.39 -3.22 0.54
CA GLU A 105 27.70 -2.53 1.79
C GLU A 105 26.70 -2.82 2.92
N LEU A 106 25.50 -3.32 2.59
CA LEU A 106 24.46 -3.63 3.57
C LEU A 106 24.60 -5.08 4.05
N SER A 107 24.51 -5.28 5.36
CA SER A 107 24.36 -6.63 5.93
C SER A 107 22.97 -7.20 5.65
N ILE A 108 22.86 -8.53 5.64
CA ILE A 108 21.55 -9.23 5.56
C ILE A 108 20.56 -8.72 6.62
N SER A 109 21.04 -8.38 7.83
CA SER A 109 20.20 -7.85 8.89
C SER A 109 19.63 -6.46 8.55
N GLU A 110 20.44 -5.59 7.95
CA GLU A 110 20.01 -4.26 7.52
C GLU A 110 19.04 -4.33 6.34
N ILE A 111 19.28 -5.24 5.39
CA ILE A 111 18.36 -5.50 4.27
C ILE A 111 16.99 -5.94 4.79
N LYS A 112 16.96 -6.92 5.70
CA LYS A 112 15.70 -7.37 6.33
C LYS A 112 15.00 -6.25 7.08
N ALA A 113 15.76 -5.44 7.82
CA ALA A 113 15.19 -4.29 8.53
C ALA A 113 14.59 -3.26 7.56
N ALA A 114 15.26 -2.98 6.43
CA ALA A 114 14.76 -2.07 5.41
C ALA A 114 13.45 -2.58 4.78
N LEU A 115 13.39 -3.87 4.41
CA LEU A 115 12.17 -4.50 3.89
C LEU A 115 11.03 -4.42 4.91
N ARG A 116 11.32 -4.66 6.20
CA ARG A 116 10.33 -4.52 7.28
C ARG A 116 9.76 -3.12 7.40
N VAL A 117 10.62 -2.10 7.33
CA VAL A 117 10.20 -0.70 7.38
C VAL A 117 9.31 -0.35 6.19
N MET A 118 9.64 -0.83 4.98
CA MET A 118 8.81 -0.64 3.79
C MET A 118 7.42 -1.29 3.94
N VAL A 119 7.34 -2.50 4.49
CA VAL A 119 6.07 -3.17 4.82
C VAL A 119 5.24 -2.33 5.78
N ILE A 120 5.83 -1.86 6.88
CA ILE A 120 5.13 -1.03 7.88
C ILE A 120 4.62 0.27 7.26
N PHE A 121 5.42 0.91 6.40
CA PHE A 121 5.01 2.11 5.70
C PHE A 121 3.80 1.85 4.78
N MET A 122 3.80 0.75 4.01
CA MET A 122 2.66 0.38 3.18
C MET A 122 1.44 -0.05 4.01
N ARG A 123 1.64 -0.66 5.17
CA ARG A 123 0.54 -0.97 6.09
C ARG A 123 -0.11 0.29 6.66
N SER A 124 0.63 1.38 6.79
CA SER A 124 0.13 2.65 7.35
C SER A 124 -0.93 3.35 6.49
N ILE A 125 -1.07 2.95 5.22
CA ILE A 125 -2.07 3.48 4.29
C ILE A 125 -3.30 2.56 4.17
N GLU A 126 -3.40 1.54 5.01
CA GLU A 126 -4.54 0.63 5.06
C GLU A 126 -5.47 0.95 6.23
N CYS A 127 -6.73 0.51 6.13
CA CYS A 127 -7.74 0.66 7.15
C CYS A 127 -8.42 -0.69 7.40
N ASP A 128 -8.37 -1.18 8.63
CA ASP A 128 -9.01 -2.42 9.02
C ASP A 128 -10.50 -2.20 9.30
N GLU A 129 -11.34 -3.04 8.70
CA GLU A 129 -12.75 -3.13 9.05
C GLU A 129 -12.88 -4.08 10.24
N ILE A 130 -13.06 -3.51 11.43
CA ILE A 130 -13.24 -4.25 12.68
C ILE A 130 -14.72 -4.59 12.84
N LEU A 131 -15.02 -5.86 13.14
CA LEU A 131 -16.36 -6.26 13.57
C LEU A 131 -16.57 -5.65 14.96
N GLY A 132 -17.42 -4.63 15.07
CA GLY A 132 -17.79 -4.09 16.37
C GLY A 132 -18.32 -5.23 17.26
N ASN A 133 -17.95 -5.23 18.54
CA ASN A 133 -18.69 -6.00 19.54
C ASN A 133 -20.12 -5.45 19.55
N GLU A 134 -21.07 -6.17 18.96
CA GLU A 134 -22.50 -5.93 19.20
C GLU A 134 -22.83 -6.08 20.70
#